data_AF-A0A1H2GDW9-F1
#
_entry.id   AF-A0A1H2GDW9-F1
#
_cell.length_a   1.000
_cell.length_b   1.000
_cell.length_c   1.000
_cell.angle_alpha   90.00
_cell.angle_beta   90.00
_cell.angle_gamma   90.00
#
_symmetry.space_group_name_H-M   'P 1'
#
loop_
_entity.id
_entity.type
_entity.pdbx_description
1 polymer ?
#
loop_
_entity_poly.entity_id
_entity_poly.type
_entity_poly.pdbx_seq_one_letter_code
_entity_poly.pdbx_strand_id
1 'polypeptide(L)'
;MKKSTEHSNKKSFLKEDIKDGISKHHNKYLGTKIPEGYFMKSKISILDKIKEEILIEESKKTKKQLVFWMQPQFKFMAAATLVFILSLTVWLQNKNKTNAINETYLEFLVFSDDVLLESLLVDETNLDEFADVILFNEILVKAELSEQKIDNLVLDNLILGDSLLENYIEYGLIETIFL
;
A
#
# COMPACT_ATOMS: atom_id res chain seq x y z
N MET A 1 -40.06 26.43 2.33
CA MET A 1 -38.74 26.40 1.67
C MET A 1 -38.14 27.79 1.72
N LYS A 2 -37.04 27.99 2.46
CA LYS A 2 -36.27 29.24 2.39
C LYS A 2 -35.55 29.26 1.04
N LYS A 3 -35.72 30.36 0.30
CA LYS A 3 -35.12 30.59 -1.02
C LYS A 3 -33.60 30.47 -0.92
N SER A 4 -33.00 29.70 -1.83
CA SER A 4 -31.56 29.71 -2.08
C SER A 4 -31.18 31.12 -2.50
N THR A 5 -30.32 31.76 -1.70
CA THR A 5 -29.74 33.07 -2.03
C THR A 5 -28.72 32.87 -3.13
N GLU A 6 -29.07 33.40 -4.30
CA GLU A 6 -28.23 33.54 -5.48
C GLU A 6 -26.97 34.36 -5.11
N HIS A 7 -25.86 33.68 -4.82
CA HIS A 7 -24.57 34.33 -4.58
C HIS A 7 -23.74 34.27 -5.86
N SER A 8 -23.98 35.24 -6.74
CA SER A 8 -23.07 35.60 -7.81
C SER A 8 -21.83 36.31 -7.24
N ASN A 9 -20.86 35.56 -6.70
CA ASN A 9 -19.45 36.00 -6.67
C ASN A 9 -18.48 34.89 -6.22
N LYS A 10 -17.74 34.33 -7.18
CA LYS A 10 -16.34 33.88 -7.11
C LYS A 10 -15.80 33.37 -5.76
N LYS A 11 -16.41 32.33 -5.19
CA LYS A 11 -15.73 31.49 -4.21
C LYS A 11 -16.02 30.04 -4.53
N SER A 12 -15.02 29.32 -5.01
CA SER A 12 -15.18 27.89 -5.27
C SER A 12 -15.27 27.16 -3.94
N PHE A 13 -16.17 26.18 -3.90
CA PHE A 13 -16.45 25.35 -2.73
C PHE A 13 -15.17 24.76 -2.10
N LEU A 14 -14.19 24.42 -2.95
CA LEU A 14 -12.92 23.78 -2.57
C LEU A 14 -11.77 24.76 -2.23
N LYS A 15 -11.92 26.08 -2.44
CA LYS A 15 -10.83 27.08 -2.22
C LYS A 15 -10.92 27.83 -0.88
N GLU A 16 -11.96 27.59 -0.08
CA GLU A 16 -12.08 28.20 1.25
C GLU A 16 -11.46 27.29 2.32
N ASP A 17 -10.67 27.84 3.24
CA ASP A 17 -10.16 27.12 4.41
C ASP A 17 -11.33 26.62 5.28
N ILE A 18 -11.50 25.31 5.34
CA ILE A 18 -12.64 24.66 6.00
C ILE A 18 -12.32 24.45 7.48
N LYS A 19 -12.57 25.49 8.29
CA LYS A 19 -12.27 25.47 9.73
C LYS A 19 -13.26 24.66 10.58
N ASP A 20 -14.47 24.42 10.09
CA ASP A 20 -15.59 23.86 10.86
C ASP A 20 -15.92 22.38 10.54
N GLY A 21 -15.11 21.73 9.70
CA GLY A 21 -15.33 20.38 9.16
C GLY A 21 -16.09 20.38 7.82
N ILE A 22 -15.68 19.51 6.90
CA ILE A 22 -16.17 19.45 5.52
C ILE A 22 -17.67 19.08 5.44
N SER A 23 -18.19 18.22 6.31
CA SER A 23 -19.63 17.90 6.35
C SER A 23 -20.50 19.10 6.68
N LYS A 24 -20.05 19.99 7.58
CA LYS A 24 -20.78 21.21 7.92
C LYS A 24 -20.71 22.23 6.79
N HIS A 25 -19.55 22.35 6.15
CA HIS A 25 -19.37 23.20 4.97
C HIS A 25 -20.24 22.74 3.79
N HIS A 26 -20.25 21.43 3.51
CA HIS A 26 -21.14 20.79 2.55
C HIS A 26 -22.61 21.12 2.83
N ASN A 27 -23.08 20.93 4.07
CA ASN A 27 -24.47 21.25 4.44
C ASN A 27 -24.79 22.73 4.31
N LYS A 28 -23.86 23.63 4.67
CA LYS A 28 -24.05 25.08 4.58
C LYS A 28 -24.09 25.58 3.13
N TYR A 29 -23.21 25.06 2.27
CA TYR A 29 -23.06 25.52 0.89
C TYR A 29 -24.06 24.86 -0.06
N LEU A 30 -24.27 23.55 0.06
CA LEU A 30 -25.16 22.77 -0.82
C LEU A 30 -26.58 22.62 -0.25
N GLY A 31 -26.81 22.99 1.02
CA GLY A 31 -28.13 22.93 1.66
C GLY A 31 -28.59 21.50 1.98
N THR A 32 -27.70 20.51 1.86
CA THR A 32 -28.01 19.09 2.04
C THR A 32 -27.18 18.50 3.18
N LYS A 33 -27.88 17.92 4.16
CA LYS A 33 -27.25 17.16 5.25
C LYS A 33 -26.92 15.75 4.76
N ILE A 34 -25.70 15.29 5.03
CA ILE A 34 -25.30 13.92 4.76
C ILE A 34 -26.10 12.99 5.70
N PRO A 35 -26.75 11.94 5.18
CA PRO A 35 -27.49 10.99 5.99
C PRO A 35 -26.59 10.30 7.03
N GLU A 36 -27.14 10.04 8.20
CA GLU A 36 -26.44 9.30 9.24
C GLU A 36 -26.11 7.89 8.76
N GLY A 37 -24.86 7.46 8.92
CA GLY A 37 -24.39 6.15 8.47
C GLY A 37 -24.10 6.01 6.97
N TYR A 38 -24.09 7.11 6.19
CA TYR A 38 -23.81 7.08 4.74
C TYR A 38 -22.53 6.32 4.38
N PHE A 39 -21.45 6.50 5.15
CA PHE A 39 -20.16 5.87 4.89
C PHE A 39 -19.95 4.52 5.60
N MET A 40 -20.94 4.00 6.35
CA MET A 40 -20.75 2.83 7.20
C MET A 40 -20.27 1.59 6.42
N LYS A 41 -20.85 1.34 5.24
CA LYS A 41 -20.43 0.25 4.36
C LYS A 41 -19.02 0.46 3.81
N SER A 42 -18.69 1.69 3.39
CA SER A 42 -17.37 2.02 2.83
C SER A 42 -16.28 1.84 3.88
N LYS A 43 -16.52 2.25 5.13
CA LYS A 43 -15.58 2.05 6.24
C LYS A 43 -15.25 0.58 6.45
N ILE A 44 -16.28 -0.27 6.51
CA ILE A 44 -16.12 -1.72 6.66
C ILE A 44 -15.34 -2.29 5.48
N SER A 45 -15.71 -1.93 4.25
CA SER A 45 -15.03 -2.44 3.05
C SER A 45 -13.56 -2.02 2.95
N ILE A 46 -13.22 -0.78 3.32
CA ILE A 46 -11.83 -0.31 3.30
C ILE A 46 -11.02 -1.04 4.38
N LEU A 47 -11.60 -1.19 5.57
CA LEU A 47 -10.99 -1.88 6.70
C LEU A 47 -10.73 -3.37 6.39
N ASP A 48 -11.69 -4.05 5.77
CA ASP A 48 -11.52 -5.44 5.33
C ASP A 48 -10.41 -5.56 4.29
N LYS A 49 -10.33 -4.62 3.34
CA LYS A 49 -9.30 -4.61 2.30
C LYS A 49 -7.89 -4.34 2.85
N ILE A 50 -7.74 -3.40 3.78
CA ILE A 50 -6.46 -3.14 4.46
C ILE A 50 -5.98 -4.40 5.20
N LYS A 51 -6.89 -5.09 5.89
CA LYS A 51 -6.55 -6.35 6.59
C LYS A 51 -6.10 -7.43 5.62
N GLU A 52 -6.77 -7.56 4.48
CA GLU A 52 -6.38 -8.50 3.44
C GLU A 52 -4.99 -8.18 2.86
N GLU A 53 -4.71 -6.91 2.56
CA GLU A 53 -3.41 -6.47 2.05
C GLU A 53 -2.27 -6.71 3.05
N ILE A 54 -2.50 -6.43 4.34
CA ILE A 54 -1.53 -6.72 5.42
C ILE A 54 -1.22 -8.22 5.48
N LEU A 55 -2.24 -9.08 5.40
CA LEU A 55 -2.06 -10.54 5.41
C LEU A 55 -1.26 -11.02 4.19
N ILE A 56 -1.48 -10.42 3.01
CA ILE A 56 -0.74 -10.73 1.80
C ILE A 56 0.72 -10.30 1.92
N GLU A 57 1.00 -9.12 2.47
CA GLU A 57 2.38 -8.64 2.69
C GLU A 57 3.15 -9.48 3.72
N GLU A 58 2.50 -9.93 4.79
CA GLU A 58 3.10 -10.84 5.77
C GLU A 58 3.40 -12.21 5.15
N SER A 59 2.52 -12.72 4.28
CA SER A 59 2.76 -13.98 3.57
C SER A 59 3.91 -13.91 2.56
N LYS A 60 4.17 -12.73 1.98
CA LYS A 60 5.28 -12.48 1.04
C LYS A 60 6.63 -12.29 1.72
N LYS A 61 6.69 -12.02 3.03
CA LYS A 61 7.95 -12.03 3.79
C LYS A 61 8.43 -13.47 3.94
N THR A 62 9.18 -13.92 2.94
CA THR A 62 9.95 -15.17 2.90
C THR A 62 10.45 -15.57 4.29
N LYS A 63 10.12 -16.79 4.73
CA LYS A 63 10.63 -17.41 5.96
C LYS A 63 12.14 -17.20 6.05
N LYS A 64 12.58 -16.24 6.87
CA LYS A 64 14.01 -16.03 7.12
C LYS A 64 14.54 -17.26 7.84
N GLN A 65 15.35 -18.05 7.15
CA GLN A 65 16.05 -19.18 7.73
C GLN A 65 17.05 -18.64 8.75
N LEU A 66 16.76 -18.83 10.05
CA LEU A 66 17.67 -18.43 11.13
C LEU A 66 18.84 -19.41 11.19
N VAL A 67 19.89 -19.14 10.41
CA VAL A 67 21.16 -19.87 10.49
C VAL A 67 22.10 -19.20 11.48
N PHE A 68 21.68 -19.07 12.75
CA PHE A 68 22.59 -18.64 13.81
C PHE A 68 22.37 -19.49 15.06
N TRP A 69 23.32 -20.40 15.29
CA TRP A 69 23.41 -21.16 16.52
C TRP A 69 24.22 -20.36 17.54
N MET A 70 23.60 -20.01 18.66
CA MET A 70 24.18 -19.14 19.67
C MET A 70 25.15 -19.90 20.58
N GLN A 71 26.37 -19.38 20.76
CA GLN A 71 27.39 -20.04 21.60
C GLN A 71 26.94 -20.13 23.08
N PRO A 72 27.21 -21.25 23.78
CA PRO A 72 26.68 -21.52 25.13
C PRO A 72 27.00 -20.46 26.19
N GLN A 73 28.17 -19.83 26.09
CA GLN A 73 28.66 -18.82 27.02
C GLN A 73 27.80 -17.56 27.10
N PHE A 74 27.05 -17.24 26.04
CA PHE A 74 26.17 -16.07 26.01
C PHE A 74 24.73 -16.39 26.41
N LYS A 75 24.37 -17.65 26.67
CA LYS A 75 22.99 -18.07 26.97
C LYS A 75 22.44 -17.35 28.21
N PHE A 76 23.23 -17.30 29.28
CA PHE A 76 22.82 -16.65 30.52
C PHE A 76 22.88 -15.13 30.45
N MET A 77 23.86 -14.56 29.73
CA MET A 77 23.96 -13.12 29.50
C MET A 77 22.78 -12.60 28.65
N ALA A 78 22.37 -13.35 27.63
CA ALA A 78 21.21 -13.03 26.81
C ALA A 78 19.90 -13.19 27.59
N ALA A 79 19.76 -14.25 28.39
CA ALA A 79 18.59 -14.41 29.26
C ALA A 79 18.49 -13.27 30.29
N ALA A 80 19.60 -12.90 30.95
CA ALA A 80 19.63 -11.82 31.93
C ALA A 80 19.33 -10.46 31.30
N THR A 81 19.86 -10.18 30.10
CA THR A 81 19.56 -8.94 29.37
C THR A 81 18.10 -8.88 28.93
N LEU A 82 17.51 -9.99 28.47
CA LEU A 82 16.07 -10.04 28.15
C LEU A 82 15.20 -9.82 29.40
N VAL A 83 15.53 -10.46 30.53
CA VAL A 83 14.82 -10.26 31.80
C VAL A 83 14.97 -8.83 32.30
N PHE A 84 16.15 -8.24 32.15
CA PHE A 84 16.40 -6.83 32.50
C PHE A 84 15.59 -5.88 31.61
N ILE A 85 15.55 -6.10 30.30
CA ILE A 85 14.75 -5.29 29.37
C ILE A 85 13.25 -5.45 29.70
N LEU A 86 12.77 -6.68 29.92
CA LEU A 86 11.37 -6.93 30.28
C LEU A 86 11.00 -6.26 31.61
N SER A 87 11.81 -6.42 32.66
CA SER A 87 11.56 -5.76 33.94
C SER A 87 11.61 -4.23 33.82
N LEU A 88 12.54 -3.68 33.02
CA LEU A 88 12.64 -2.25 32.74
C LEU A 88 11.39 -1.75 31.99
N THR A 89 10.91 -2.48 30.98
CA THR A 89 9.68 -2.13 30.24
C THR A 89 8.43 -2.19 31.11
N VAL A 90 8.27 -3.23 31.94
CA VAL A 90 7.16 -3.33 32.90
C VAL A 90 7.21 -2.18 33.92
N TRP A 91 8.40 -1.84 34.40
CA TRP A 91 8.58 -0.73 35.35
C TRP A 91 8.28 0.64 34.73
N LEU A 92 8.69 0.89 33.48
CA LEU A 92 8.33 2.11 32.74
C LEU A 92 6.82 2.19 32.46
N GLN A 93 6.20 1.09 32.05
CA GLN A 93 4.75 1.04 31.79
C GLN A 93 3.93 1.27 33.06
N ASN A 94 4.38 0.76 34.21
CA ASN A 94 3.68 0.94 35.48
C ASN A 94 3.65 2.41 35.98
N LYS A 95 4.57 3.27 35.51
CA LYS A 95 4.58 4.71 35.86
C LYS A 95 3.63 5.55 35.00
N ASN A 96 3.27 5.07 33.82
CA ASN A 96 2.24 5.67 32.97
C ASN A 96 1.03 4.74 32.95
N LYS A 97 0.24 4.73 34.02
CA LYS A 97 -1.10 4.17 33.98
C LYS A 97 -2.04 5.14 33.25
N THR A 98 -1.78 5.35 31.98
CA THR A 98 -2.76 5.85 31.02
C THR A 98 -2.89 4.76 29.99
N ASN A 99 -3.98 4.00 30.16
CA ASN A 99 -4.67 3.15 29.19
C ASN A 99 -3.81 2.66 28.04
N ALA A 100 -3.64 1.34 27.98
CA ALA A 100 -3.44 0.63 26.73
C ALA A 100 -4.22 1.36 25.63
N ILE A 101 -3.48 2.04 24.75
CA ILE A 101 -4.04 2.64 23.55
C ILE A 101 -4.32 1.42 22.70
N ASN A 102 -5.50 0.85 22.92
CA ASN A 102 -6.03 -0.27 22.17
C ASN A 102 -5.93 0.14 20.71
N GLU A 103 -5.24 -0.67 19.90
CA GLU A 103 -5.02 -0.45 18.47
C GLU A 103 -6.33 -0.15 17.70
N THR A 104 -7.47 -0.57 18.26
CA THR A 104 -8.84 -0.26 17.83
C THR A 104 -9.16 1.24 17.72
N TYR A 105 -8.53 2.12 18.52
CA TYR A 105 -8.82 3.56 18.48
C TYR A 105 -8.19 4.27 17.27
N LEU A 106 -7.05 3.79 16.76
CA LEU A 106 -6.46 4.38 15.55
C LEU A 106 -7.28 4.03 14.32
N GLU A 107 -7.82 2.81 14.26
CA GLU A 107 -8.64 2.32 13.14
C GLU A 107 -9.97 3.09 13.00
N PHE A 108 -10.57 3.56 14.11
CA PHE A 108 -11.79 4.37 14.07
C PHE A 108 -11.53 5.85 13.74
N LEU A 109 -10.37 6.39 14.12
CA LEU A 109 -10.00 7.80 13.89
C LEU A 109 -9.59 8.09 12.45
N VAL A 110 -9.04 7.10 11.72
CA VAL A 110 -8.64 7.26 10.30
C VAL A 110 -9.85 7.42 9.37
N PHE A 111 -11.02 6.88 9.74
CA PHE A 111 -12.22 6.93 8.91
C PHE A 111 -13.31 7.84 9.48
N SER A 112 -12.98 9.07 9.85
CA SER A 112 -14.02 10.05 10.10
C SER A 112 -14.85 10.29 8.82
N ASP A 113 -16.15 10.54 8.96
CA ASP A 113 -17.02 10.81 7.79
C ASP A 113 -16.54 12.03 7.00
N ASP A 114 -15.93 13.00 7.70
CA ASP A 114 -15.32 14.18 7.10
C ASP A 114 -14.12 13.82 6.21
N VAL A 115 -13.21 12.96 6.66
CA VAL A 115 -12.05 12.52 5.85
C VAL A 115 -12.51 11.77 4.59
N LEU A 116 -13.52 10.90 4.71
CA LEU A 116 -14.08 10.19 3.55
C LEU A 116 -14.80 11.13 2.58
N LEU A 117 -15.47 12.16 3.10
CA LEU A 117 -16.10 13.18 2.26
C LEU A 117 -15.06 14.04 1.55
N GLU A 118 -13.97 14.41 2.22
CA GLU A 118 -12.87 15.17 1.63
C GLU A 118 -12.19 14.38 0.50
N SER A 119 -12.04 13.06 0.65
CA SER A 119 -11.54 12.19 -0.42
C SER A 119 -12.41 12.19 -1.69
N LEU A 120 -13.69 12.56 -1.60
CA LEU A 120 -14.57 12.70 -2.77
C LEU A 120 -14.49 14.09 -3.41
N LEU A 121 -13.91 15.06 -2.72
CA LEU A 121 -13.91 16.48 -3.06
C LEU A 121 -12.51 16.95 -3.48
N VAL A 122 -11.83 16.13 -4.28
CA VAL A 122 -10.54 16.45 -4.90
C VAL A 122 -10.76 17.41 -6.07
N ASP A 123 -9.88 18.41 -6.18
CA ASP A 123 -9.88 19.35 -7.30
C ASP A 123 -9.47 18.66 -8.60
N GLU A 124 -10.10 19.01 -9.71
CA GLU A 124 -9.89 18.33 -11.01
C GLU A 124 -8.41 18.35 -11.44
N THR A 125 -7.69 19.43 -11.13
CA THR A 125 -6.27 19.56 -11.46
C THR A 125 -5.40 18.49 -10.79
N ASN A 126 -5.73 18.11 -9.55
CA ASN A 126 -5.02 17.05 -8.84
C ASN A 126 -5.40 15.66 -9.38
N LEU A 127 -6.63 15.51 -9.88
CA LEU A 127 -7.10 14.28 -10.50
C LEU A 127 -6.40 14.05 -11.85
N ASP A 128 -6.24 15.11 -12.65
CA ASP A 128 -5.51 15.07 -13.92
C ASP A 128 -4.03 14.70 -13.70
N GLU A 129 -3.36 15.34 -12.73
CA GLU A 129 -1.96 15.02 -12.39
C GLU A 129 -1.82 13.56 -11.92
N PHE A 130 -2.73 13.08 -11.07
CA PHE A 130 -2.75 11.68 -10.64
C PHE A 130 -2.99 10.73 -11.82
N ALA A 131 -3.94 11.05 -12.70
CA ALA A 131 -4.24 10.26 -13.87
C ALA A 131 -3.03 10.16 -14.79
N ASP A 132 -2.33 11.27 -15.06
CA ASP A 132 -1.12 11.29 -15.88
C ASP A 132 -0.01 10.42 -15.28
N VAL A 133 0.22 10.52 -13.97
CA VAL A 133 1.24 9.71 -13.27
C VAL A 133 0.91 8.23 -13.31
N ILE A 134 -0.36 7.85 -13.08
CA ILE A 134 -0.79 6.45 -13.12
C ILE A 134 -0.76 5.92 -14.56
N LEU A 135 -1.26 6.67 -15.53
CA LEU A 135 -1.29 6.25 -16.93
C LEU A 135 0.13 6.07 -17.48
N PHE A 136 1.07 6.93 -17.07
CA PHE A 136 2.48 6.75 -17.39
C PHE A 136 3.10 5.55 -16.65
N ASN A 137 3.03 5.50 -15.32
CA ASN A 137 3.77 4.48 -14.55
C ASN A 137 3.13 3.09 -14.58
N GLU A 138 1.82 3.01 -14.40
CA GLU A 138 1.11 1.74 -14.28
C GLU A 138 0.83 1.14 -15.65
N ILE A 139 0.40 1.96 -16.62
CA ILE A 139 0.00 1.46 -17.94
C ILE A 139 1.20 1.43 -18.89
N LEU A 140 1.86 2.56 -19.12
CA LEU A 140 2.95 2.62 -20.11
C LEU A 140 4.19 1.85 -19.64
N VAL A 141 4.74 2.19 -18.47
CA VAL A 141 6.00 1.57 -18.00
C VAL A 141 5.85 0.07 -17.73
N LYS A 142 4.75 -0.38 -17.11
CA LYS A 142 4.56 -1.84 -16.89
C LYS A 142 4.31 -2.58 -18.21
N ALA A 143 3.60 -1.99 -19.17
CA ALA A 143 3.44 -2.59 -20.49
C ALA A 143 4.79 -2.74 -21.19
N GLU A 144 5.61 -1.67 -21.20
CA GLU A 144 6.96 -1.68 -21.76
C GLU A 144 7.84 -2.76 -21.11
N LEU A 145 7.85 -2.84 -19.78
CA LEU A 145 8.60 -3.88 -19.05
C LEU A 145 8.10 -5.29 -19.37
N SER A 146 6.80 -5.46 -19.63
CA SER A 146 6.23 -6.75 -20.03
C SER A 146 6.62 -7.14 -21.45
N GLU A 147 6.66 -6.18 -22.38
CA GLU A 147 7.11 -6.36 -23.76
C GLU A 147 8.60 -6.71 -23.78
N GLN A 148 9.43 -5.94 -23.09
CA GLN A 148 10.86 -6.22 -22.95
C GLN A 148 11.12 -7.63 -22.38
N LYS A 149 10.29 -8.08 -21.44
CA LYS A 149 10.40 -9.44 -20.89
C LYS A 149 10.08 -10.52 -21.94
N ILE A 150 9.10 -10.28 -22.80
CA ILE A 150 8.76 -11.19 -23.91
C ILE A 150 9.89 -11.20 -24.94
N ASP A 151 10.41 -10.04 -25.30
CA ASP A 151 11.52 -9.91 -26.26
C ASP A 151 12.78 -10.61 -25.75
N ASN A 152 13.14 -10.40 -24.48
CA ASN A 152 14.25 -11.10 -23.86
C ASN A 152 14.03 -12.62 -23.88
N LEU A 153 12.81 -13.10 -23.59
CA LEU A 153 12.49 -14.52 -23.67
C LEU A 153 12.65 -15.06 -25.10
N VAL A 154 12.24 -14.29 -26.12
CA VAL A 154 12.42 -14.68 -27.52
C VAL A 154 13.90 -14.73 -27.90
N LEU A 155 14.69 -13.72 -27.52
CA LEU A 155 16.13 -13.66 -27.78
C LEU A 155 16.88 -14.79 -27.07
N ASP A 156 16.60 -15.04 -25.79
CA ASP A 156 17.22 -16.12 -25.02
C ASP A 156 16.94 -17.48 -25.68
N ASN A 157 15.71 -17.71 -26.14
CA ASN A 157 15.35 -18.95 -26.84
C ASN A 157 15.98 -19.06 -28.24
N LEU A 158 16.16 -17.95 -28.96
CA LEU A 158 16.88 -17.95 -30.25
C LEU A 158 18.36 -18.28 -30.05
N ILE A 159 19.02 -17.68 -29.07
CA ILE A 159 20.43 -17.94 -28.74
C ILE A 159 20.62 -19.39 -28.27
N LEU A 160 19.73 -19.89 -27.40
CA LEU A 160 19.75 -21.28 -26.97
C LEU A 160 19.47 -22.24 -28.12
N GLY A 161 18.51 -21.92 -28.99
CA GLY A 161 18.18 -22.72 -30.16
C GLY A 161 19.35 -22.85 -31.13
N ASP A 162 20.06 -21.75 -31.40
CA ASP A 162 21.25 -21.74 -32.26
C ASP A 162 22.42 -22.50 -31.61
N SER A 163 22.63 -22.33 -30.30
CA SER A 163 23.66 -23.08 -29.55
C SER A 163 23.40 -24.60 -29.51
N LEU A 164 22.14 -25.02 -29.44
CA LEU A 164 21.77 -26.43 -29.54
C LEU A 164 21.96 -26.96 -30.97
N LEU A 165 21.68 -26.14 -31.98
CA LEU A 165 21.87 -26.48 -33.38
C LEU A 165 23.37 -26.60 -33.73
N GLU A 166 24.20 -25.71 -33.19
CA GLU A 166 25.66 -25.74 -33.32
C GLU A 166 26.25 -27.01 -32.69
N ASN A 167 25.82 -27.38 -31.47
CA ASN A 167 26.20 -28.65 -30.84
C ASN A 167 25.73 -29.87 -31.66
N TYR A 168 24.52 -29.84 -32.24
CA TYR A 168 24.02 -30.94 -33.05
C TYR A 168 24.78 -31.09 -34.38
N ILE A 169 25.12 -29.97 -35.02
CA ILE A 169 25.95 -29.96 -36.23
C ILE A 169 27.37 -30.43 -35.90
N GLU A 170 27.96 -29.98 -34.79
CA GLU A 170 29.30 -30.40 -34.37
C GLU A 170 29.34 -31.91 -34.09
N TYR A 171 28.38 -32.45 -33.34
CA TYR A 171 28.30 -33.89 -33.06
C TYR A 171 28.05 -34.72 -34.32
N GLY A 172 27.09 -34.31 -35.17
CA GLY A 172 26.75 -35.01 -36.40
C GLY A 172 27.87 -35.00 -37.45
N LEU A 173 28.63 -33.90 -37.54
CA LEU A 173 29.80 -33.82 -38.42
C LEU A 173 30.97 -34.67 -37.91
N ILE A 174 31.23 -34.69 -36.60
CA ILE A 174 32.26 -35.55 -36.01
C ILE A 174 31.91 -37.03 -36.23
N GLU A 175 30.65 -37.41 -36.05
CA GLU A 175 30.19 -38.80 -36.27
C GLU A 175 30.31 -39.23 -37.75
N THR A 176 30.03 -38.32 -38.69
CA THR A 176 30.10 -38.62 -40.14
C THR A 176 31.53 -38.62 -40.70
N ILE A 177 32.48 -37.94 -40.05
CA ILE A 177 33.89 -37.88 -40.50
C ILE A 177 34.73 -39.04 -39.93
N PHE A 178 34.39 -39.55 -38.74
CA PHE A 178 35.14 -40.65 -38.09
C PHE A 178 34.59 -42.05 -38.38
N LEU A 179 33.43 -42.17 -39.04
CA LEU A 179 32.84 -43.44 -39.50
C LEU A 179 33.07 -43.64 -41.01
#